data_AF-A0A369GUR9-F1
#
_entry.id   AF-A0A369GUR9-F1
#
_cell.length_a   1.000
_cell.length_b   1.000
_cell.length_c   1.000
_cell.angle_alpha   90.00
_cell.angle_beta   90.00
_cell.angle_gamma   90.00
#
_symmetry.space_group_name_H-M   'P 1'
#
loop_
_entity.id
_entity.type
_entity.pdbx_description
1 polymer ?
#
loop_
_entity_poly.entity_id
_entity_poly.type
_entity_poly.pdbx_seq_one_letter_code
_entity_poly.pdbx_strand_id
1 'polypeptide(L)' 'MTTGSSGPDQKSTMNRPLSNAAGRAGAETDIAATVLFLASMGGSFYNHQIMFPDGGETLICPAAI' A
#
# COMPACT_ATOMS: atom_id res chain seq x y z
N MET A 1 5.05 10.46 8.96
CA MET A 1 5.06 10.62 7.49
C MET A 1 4.08 11.74 7.14
N THR A 2 4.54 12.85 6.55
CA THR A 2 3.67 14.02 6.27
C THR A 2 3.64 14.31 4.79
N THR A 3 2.49 14.09 4.17
CA THR A 3 2.17 14.70 2.87
C THR A 3 1.90 16.18 3.13
N GLY A 4 2.37 17.08 2.27
CA GLY A 4 2.40 18.53 2.54
C GLY A 4 1.02 19.12 2.84
N SER A 5 0.30 19.56 1.82
CA SER A 5 -1.07 20.07 1.94
C SER A 5 -2.05 19.20 1.16
N SER A 6 -3.29 19.08 1.64
CA SER A 6 -4.37 18.43 0.90
C SER A 6 -4.97 19.39 -0.14
N GLY A 7 -5.32 18.85 -1.29
CA GLY A 7 -6.02 19.56 -2.36
C GLY A 7 -7.53 19.73 -2.09
N PRO A 8 -8.26 20.34 -3.05
CA PRO A 8 -9.71 20.53 -2.96
C PRO A 8 -10.51 19.23 -2.81
N ASP A 9 -9.94 18.12 -3.29
CA ASP A 9 -10.47 16.75 -3.17
C ASP A 9 -10.13 16.08 -1.83
N GLN A 10 -9.55 16.83 -0.88
CA GLN A 10 -9.08 16.32 0.42
C GLN A 10 -8.04 15.20 0.29
N LYS A 11 -7.33 15.14 -0.86
CA LYS A 11 -6.22 14.23 -1.07
C LYS A 11 -4.92 15.00 -1.05
N SER A 12 -3.89 14.41 -0.46
CA SER A 12 -2.54 14.95 -0.53
C SER A 12 -1.73 14.10 -1.52
N THR A 13 -0.94 14.75 -2.37
CA THR A 13 -0.07 14.04 -3.33
C THR A 13 1.28 13.72 -2.69
N MET A 14 1.72 12.48 -2.83
CA MET A 14 3.04 12.05 -2.40
C MET A 14 3.98 12.07 -3.59
N ASN A 15 4.81 13.12 -3.68
CA ASN A 15 5.85 13.20 -4.70
C ASN A 15 7.18 12.70 -4.11
N ARG A 16 7.40 11.38 -4.16
CA ARG A 16 8.65 10.74 -3.78
C ARG A 16 9.19 9.86 -4.90
N PRO A 17 10.52 9.70 -5.01
CA PRO A 17 11.09 8.64 -5.82
C PRO A 17 10.53 7.28 -5.39
N LEU A 18 10.08 6.50 -6.37
CA LEU A 18 9.61 5.14 -6.16
C LEU A 18 10.82 4.24 -5.95
N SER A 19 10.81 3.47 -4.87
CA SER A 19 11.88 2.51 -4.57
C SER A 19 11.38 1.06 -4.57
N ASN A 20 10.06 0.82 -4.50
CA ASN A 20 9.48 -0.52 -4.47
C ASN A 20 9.81 -1.37 -5.70
N ALA A 21 9.78 -2.69 -5.50
CA ALA A 21 10.02 -3.67 -6.55
C ALA A 21 8.97 -3.60 -7.67
N ALA A 22 7.75 -3.15 -7.37
CA ALA A 22 6.68 -2.97 -8.34
C ALA A 22 6.92 -1.81 -9.33
N GLY A 23 7.85 -0.89 -9.03
CA GLY A 23 8.18 0.24 -9.91
C GLY A 23 7.04 1.23 -10.13
N ARG A 24 6.00 1.21 -9.29
CA ARG A 24 4.83 2.10 -9.38
C ARG A 24 4.33 2.54 -8.01
N ALA A 25 3.68 3.70 -7.96
CA ALA A 25 2.92 4.10 -6.78
C ALA A 25 1.75 3.14 -6.54
N GLY A 26 1.41 2.92 -5.26
CA GLY A 26 0.17 2.26 -4.88
C GLY A 26 -1.04 3.14 -5.20
N ALA A 27 -2.16 2.51 -5.53
CA ALA A 27 -3.45 3.15 -5.71
C ALA A 27 -4.42 2.69 -4.62
N GLU A 28 -5.47 3.46 -4.34
CA GLU A 28 -6.51 3.06 -3.39
C GLU A 28 -7.16 1.72 -3.74
N THR A 29 -7.19 1.37 -5.04
CA THR A 29 -7.69 0.09 -5.52
C THR A 29 -6.84 -1.10 -5.06
N ASP A 30 -5.52 -0.92 -4.87
CA ASP A 30 -4.65 -2.00 -4.36
C ASP A 30 -5.00 -2.35 -2.91
N ILE A 31 -5.27 -1.32 -2.09
CA ILE A 31 -5.71 -1.50 -0.70
C ILE A 31 -7.14 -2.07 -0.66
N ALA A 32 -8.06 -1.54 -1.47
CA ALA A 32 -9.42 -2.04 -1.54
C ALA A 32 -9.47 -3.52 -1.95
N ALA A 33 -8.69 -3.92 -2.97
CA ALA A 33 -8.58 -5.31 -3.38
C ALA A 33 -8.02 -6.21 -2.27
N THR A 34 -7.03 -5.72 -1.51
CA THR A 34 -6.46 -6.44 -0.37
C THR A 34 -7.50 -6.67 0.73
N VAL A 35 -8.28 -5.64 1.07
CA VAL A 35 -9.38 -5.75 2.04
C VAL A 35 -10.44 -6.75 1.56
N LEU A 36 -10.85 -6.65 0.29
CA LEU A 36 -11.84 -7.56 -0.29
C LEU A 36 -11.33 -9.01 -0.29
N PHE A 37 -10.05 -9.24 -0.58
CA PHE A 37 -9.45 -10.56 -0.48
C PHE A 37 -9.53 -11.11 0.95
N LEU A 38 -9.06 -10.35 1.94
CA LEU A 38 -9.06 -10.76 3.36
C LEU A 38 -10.47 -10.99 3.90
N ALA A 39 -11.45 -10.19 3.47
CA ALA A 39 -12.85 -10.33 3.89
C ALA A 39 -13.63 -11.41 3.12
N SER A 40 -13.11 -11.89 1.99
CA SER A 40 -13.75 -12.91 1.17
C SER A 40 -13.48 -14.33 1.67
N MET A 41 -14.15 -15.32 1.08
CA MET A 41 -13.84 -16.74 1.27
C MET A 41 -12.37 -17.08 0.92
N GLY A 42 -11.73 -16.32 0.03
CA GLY A 42 -10.32 -16.49 -0.31
C GLY A 42 -9.37 -16.18 0.86
N GLY A 43 -9.79 -15.32 1.79
CA GLY A 43 -9.04 -14.98 3.00
C GLY A 43 -9.29 -15.93 4.18
N SER A 44 -10.14 -16.95 4.03
CA SER A 44 -10.60 -17.81 5.14
C SER A 44 -9.48 -18.48 5.95
N PHE A 45 -8.33 -18.76 5.32
CA PHE A 45 -7.16 -19.35 5.97
C PHE A 45 -6.03 -18.34 6.24
N TYR A 46 -6.28 -17.05 6.05
CA TYR A 46 -5.30 -15.96 6.20
C TYR A 46 -5.54 -15.18 7.52
N ASN A 47 -5.60 -15.91 8.64
CA ASN A 47 -5.93 -15.34 9.95
C ASN A 47 -4.68 -14.91 10.73
N HIS A 48 -4.79 -13.82 11.49
CA HIS A 48 -3.71 -13.27 12.33
C HIS A 48 -2.40 -12.96 11.57
N GLN A 49 -2.47 -12.82 10.25
CA GLN A 49 -1.35 -12.42 9.41
C GLN A 49 -1.47 -10.95 9.02
N ILE A 50 -0.32 -10.30 8.85
CA ILE A 50 -0.25 -8.95 8.27
C ILE A 50 0.05 -9.12 6.79
N MET A 51 -0.88 -8.65 5.94
CA MET A 51 -0.66 -8.57 4.51
C MET A 51 -0.12 -7.17 4.17
N PHE A 52 1.03 -7.11 3.48
CA PHE A 52 1.69 -5.86 3.08
C PHE A 52 1.46 -5.58 1.58
N PRO A 53 0.41 -4.82 1.21
CA PRO A 53 0.19 -4.39 -0.18
C PRO A 53 1.01 -3.12 -0.50
N ASP A 54 2.32 -3.19 -0.37
CA ASP A 54 3.24 -2.04 -0.46
C ASP A 54 4.08 -2.02 -1.76
N GLY A 55 3.86 -2.96 -2.66
CA GLY A 55 4.64 -3.12 -3.89
C GLY A 55 6.03 -3.71 -3.68
N GLY A 56 6.31 -4.29 -2.50
CA GLY A 56 7.61 -4.86 -2.14
C GLY A 56 8.58 -3.85 -1.52
N GLU A 57 8.09 -2.74 -0.98
CA GLU A 57 8.93 -1.72 -0.32
C GLU A 57 9.56 -2.24 0.99
N THR A 58 8.93 -3.19 1.69
CA THR A 58 9.50 -3.88 2.85
C THR A 58 10.55 -4.94 2.49
N LEU A 59 10.69 -5.30 1.21
CA LEU A 59 11.56 -6.40 0.75
C LEU A 59 12.84 -5.92 0.05
N ILE A 60 13.00 -4.62 -0.16
CA ILE A 60 14.18 -3.99 -0.77
C ILE A 60 15.14 -3.44 0.30
N CYS A 61 16.36 -3.07 -0.09
CA CYS A 61 17.32 -2.40 0.78
C CYS A 61 17.67 -1.01 0.21
N PRO A 62 17.47 0.09 0.97
CA PRO A 62 16.91 0.14 2.33
C PRO A 62 15.42 -0.20 2.33
N ALA A 63 14.99 -0.98 3.33
CA ALA A 63 13.58 -1.26 3.54
C ALA A 63 12.90 -0.04 4.15
N ALA A 64 11.65 0.24 3.76
CA ALA A 64 10.83 1.23 4.44
C ALA A 64 10.34 0.65 5.79
N ILE A 65 11.08 0.91 6.87
CA ILE A 65 10.65 0.72 8.27
C ILE A 65 10.73 2.05 9.00
#